data_AF-A0A4Y9ZVZ6-F1
#
_entry.id   AF-A0A4Y9ZVZ6-F1
#
_cell.length_a   1.000
_cell.length_b   1.000
_cell.length_c   1.000
_cell.angle_alpha   90.00
_cell.angle_beta   90.00
_cell.angle_gamma   90.00
#
_symmetry.space_group_name_H-M   'P 1'
#
loop_
_entity.id
_entity.type
_entity.pdbx_description
1 polymer ?
#
loop_
_entity_poly.entity_id
_entity_poly.type
_entity_poly.pdbx_seq_one_letter_code
_entity_poly.pdbx_strand_id
1 'polypeptide(L)'
;MIGPTWSKHVPELLCSMTLDGDALGLPRSLMHSLDDASEERVLRILIAQRAEGLAKARSLEEFKAIFLQLVRCHRIIFMKANILHRDLSVNNLLFIRDDDNEPSGLLNDWDLGKRCKIDQTTETPSARHRTGTAPFMALDLLLDDPPQHLYRHDLESFIYILIFCAMHMNLDGTERERHPSLYGWTDGSWKDIYLAKRELFSDVKRKLDPFLDEARPAFQPLISEWIWPLCMLLNEVQAVEINRGRNQYSRSSKWATASENTAASRKGEDAWNETRGGLMTFEKFMTTIGEDPVVPELAANL
;
A
#
# COMPACT_ATOMS: atom_id res chain seq x y z
N MET A 1 16.41 -2.59 15.39
CA MET A 1 16.89 -3.34 14.20
C MET A 1 15.87 -4.45 13.93
N ILE A 2 15.50 -4.71 12.67
CA ILE A 2 14.34 -5.55 12.29
C ILE A 2 14.49 -7.04 12.69
N GLY A 3 15.72 -7.47 12.98
CA GLY A 3 16.10 -8.82 13.37
C GLY A 3 16.56 -9.66 12.17
N PRO A 4 17.43 -10.66 12.36
CA PRO A 4 18.03 -11.42 11.26
C PRO A 4 17.00 -12.22 10.45
N THR A 5 15.90 -12.67 11.07
CA THR A 5 14.82 -13.39 10.37
C THR A 5 14.18 -12.54 9.28
N TRP A 6 14.04 -11.23 9.51
CA TRP A 6 13.27 -10.33 8.66
C TRP A 6 14.13 -9.40 7.80
N SER A 7 15.44 -9.33 8.06
CA SER A 7 16.35 -8.55 7.22
C SER A 7 16.44 -9.06 5.78
N LYS A 8 16.26 -10.38 5.55
CA LYS A 8 16.23 -10.97 4.21
C LYS A 8 15.02 -10.55 3.36
N HIS A 9 13.99 -9.97 3.99
CA HIS A 9 12.78 -9.50 3.32
C HIS A 9 12.85 -8.00 2.94
N VAL A 10 14.00 -7.37 3.11
CA VAL A 10 14.31 -5.99 2.67
C VAL A 10 15.56 -6.02 1.78
N PRO A 11 15.62 -5.25 0.67
CA PRO A 11 16.78 -5.24 -0.22
C PRO A 11 18.09 -4.91 0.49
N GLU A 12 19.09 -5.77 0.28
CA GLU A 12 20.47 -5.48 0.65
C GLU A 12 21.18 -4.80 -0.53
N LEU A 13 21.74 -3.61 -0.28
CA LEU A 13 22.56 -2.89 -1.24
C LEU A 13 23.99 -3.42 -1.19
N LEU A 14 24.39 -4.14 -2.25
CA LEU A 14 25.75 -4.65 -2.43
C LEU A 14 26.73 -3.52 -2.77
N CYS A 15 26.27 -2.52 -3.51
CA CYS A 15 27.05 -1.34 -3.85
C CYS A 15 26.12 -0.13 -4.06
N SER A 16 26.58 1.04 -3.67
CA SER A 16 25.96 2.31 -4.04
C SER A 16 27.01 3.29 -4.52
N MET A 17 26.70 4.01 -5.57
CA MET A 17 27.54 5.06 -6.14
C MET A 17 26.68 6.29 -6.40
N THR A 18 27.18 7.45 -6.03
CA THR A 18 26.57 8.74 -6.38
C THR A 18 27.47 9.42 -7.39
N LEU A 19 26.91 9.77 -8.54
CA LEU A 19 27.58 10.49 -9.61
C LEU A 19 26.90 11.86 -9.71
N ASP A 20 27.66 12.90 -9.37
CA ASP A 20 27.20 14.28 -9.47
C ASP A 20 27.24 14.78 -10.93
N GLY A 21 26.64 15.95 -11.16
CA GLY A 21 26.56 16.55 -12.50
C GLY A 21 27.93 16.88 -13.10
N ASP A 22 28.94 17.11 -12.26
CA ASP A 22 30.30 17.41 -12.65
C ASP A 22 31.04 16.15 -13.11
N ALA A 23 30.86 15.02 -12.41
CA ALA A 23 31.43 13.72 -12.74
C ALA A 23 30.86 13.11 -14.03
N LEU A 24 29.62 13.45 -14.39
CA LEU A 24 28.92 12.90 -15.55
C LEU A 24 29.01 13.77 -16.82
N GLY A 25 29.56 14.99 -16.71
CA GLY A 25 29.62 15.95 -17.82
C GLY A 25 28.26 16.22 -18.46
N LEU A 26 27.18 16.17 -17.67
CA LEU A 26 25.82 16.30 -18.20
C LEU A 26 25.60 17.73 -18.72
N PRO A 27 24.86 17.93 -19.83
CA PRO A 27 24.59 19.27 -20.35
C PRO A 27 24.00 20.25 -19.32
N ARG A 28 23.37 19.72 -18.26
CA ARG A 28 22.81 20.50 -17.16
C ARG A 28 23.86 21.22 -16.31
N SER A 29 25.07 20.66 -16.11
CA SER A 29 26.16 21.38 -15.42
C SER A 29 26.73 22.54 -16.25
N LEU A 30 26.43 22.57 -17.56
CA LEU A 30 26.77 23.66 -18.48
C LEU A 30 25.63 24.69 -18.64
N MET A 31 24.44 24.41 -18.12
CA MET A 31 23.26 25.30 -18.17
C MET A 31 23.15 26.03 -16.84
N HIS A 32 23.91 27.11 -16.66
CA HIS A 32 23.76 27.98 -15.50
C HIS A 32 22.33 28.51 -15.39
N SER A 33 21.63 28.09 -14.33
CA SER A 33 20.45 28.71 -13.70
C SER A 33 19.44 29.37 -14.65
N LEU A 34 18.36 28.65 -14.96
CA LEU A 34 17.06 29.27 -15.10
C LEU A 34 16.29 28.93 -13.82
N ASP A 35 16.18 29.95 -12.97
CA ASP A 35 15.54 30.01 -11.64
C ASP A 35 16.23 29.26 -10.49
N ASP A 36 16.36 29.99 -9.37
CA ASP A 36 16.91 29.63 -8.04
C ASP A 36 16.10 28.53 -7.30
N ALA A 37 15.25 27.79 -8.03
CA ALA A 37 14.34 26.78 -7.53
C ALA A 37 14.53 25.40 -8.18
N SER A 38 15.61 25.20 -8.96
CA SER A 38 15.87 23.91 -9.57
C SER A 38 16.32 22.90 -8.51
N GLU A 39 15.52 21.85 -8.27
CA GLU A 39 15.93 20.76 -7.40
C GLU A 39 17.16 20.05 -7.98
N GLU A 40 18.24 19.99 -7.21
CA GLU A 40 19.45 19.26 -7.60
C GLU A 40 19.13 17.78 -7.80
N ARG A 41 19.46 17.24 -8.98
CA ARG A 41 19.24 15.84 -9.33
C ARG A 41 20.61 15.17 -9.47
N VAL A 42 20.91 14.23 -8.58
CA VAL A 42 22.11 13.38 -8.64
C VAL A 42 21.76 12.01 -9.20
N LEU A 43 22.66 11.43 -9.99
CA LEU A 43 22.50 10.05 -10.43
C LEU A 43 23.00 9.12 -9.31
N ARG A 44 22.12 8.26 -8.82
CA ARG A 44 22.50 7.19 -7.88
C ARG A 44 22.41 5.85 -8.58
N ILE A 45 23.50 5.11 -8.54
CA ILE A 45 23.55 3.71 -9.00
C ILE A 45 23.49 2.85 -7.75
N LEU A 46 22.50 1.97 -7.69
CA LEU A 46 22.30 1.00 -6.63
C LEU A 46 22.42 -0.40 -7.23
N ILE A 47 23.29 -1.22 -6.65
CA ILE A 47 23.46 -2.62 -7.03
C ILE A 47 22.94 -3.47 -5.88
N ALA A 48 21.95 -4.30 -6.18
CA ALA A 48 21.33 -5.23 -5.24
C ALA A 48 21.24 -6.62 -5.89
N GLN A 49 20.93 -7.63 -5.07
CA GLN A 49 20.61 -8.95 -5.59
C GLN A 49 19.41 -8.88 -6.55
N ARG A 50 19.49 -9.61 -7.66
CA ARG A 50 18.38 -9.69 -8.63
C ARG A 50 17.22 -10.45 -7.98
N ALA A 51 16.08 -9.77 -7.84
CA ALA A 51 14.82 -10.37 -7.40
C ALA A 51 13.82 -10.47 -8.56
N GLU A 52 12.81 -11.31 -8.39
CA GLU A 52 11.77 -11.58 -9.37
C GLU A 52 10.43 -10.97 -8.92
N GLY A 53 9.62 -10.52 -9.87
CA GLY A 53 8.26 -10.05 -9.59
C GLY A 53 7.27 -11.19 -9.43
N LEU A 54 6.14 -10.93 -8.76
CA LEU A 54 5.14 -11.96 -8.40
C LEU A 54 4.62 -12.79 -9.58
N ALA A 55 4.63 -12.27 -10.81
CA ALA A 55 4.23 -13.02 -12.00
C ALA A 55 5.06 -14.31 -12.22
N LYS A 56 6.29 -14.36 -11.69
CA LYS A 56 7.20 -15.52 -11.76
C LYS A 56 6.96 -16.58 -10.68
N ALA A 57 5.99 -16.39 -9.79
CA ALA A 57 5.52 -17.47 -8.92
C ALA A 57 4.99 -18.63 -9.79
N ARG A 58 5.31 -19.86 -9.38
CA ARG A 58 5.07 -21.12 -10.11
C ARG A 58 3.75 -21.77 -9.75
N SER A 59 3.14 -21.36 -8.66
CA SER A 59 1.84 -21.85 -8.20
C SER A 59 1.14 -20.80 -7.34
N LEU A 60 -0.15 -21.05 -7.07
CA LEU A 60 -0.93 -20.17 -6.20
C LEU A 60 -0.45 -20.24 -4.75
N GLU A 61 -0.05 -21.42 -4.29
CA GLU A 61 0.47 -21.66 -2.94
C GLU A 61 1.76 -20.88 -2.70
N GLU A 62 2.64 -20.88 -3.70
CA GLU A 62 3.87 -20.09 -3.65
C GLU A 62 3.58 -18.59 -3.65
N PHE A 63 2.67 -18.13 -4.52
CA PHE A 63 2.23 -16.74 -4.52
C PHE A 63 1.68 -16.33 -3.14
N LYS A 64 0.82 -17.16 -2.53
CA LYS A 64 0.27 -16.95 -1.19
C LYS A 64 1.39 -16.86 -0.15
N ALA A 65 2.34 -17.79 -0.17
CA ALA A 65 3.46 -17.82 0.77
C ALA A 65 4.31 -16.54 0.68
N ILE A 66 4.67 -16.12 -0.53
CA ILE A 66 5.42 -14.87 -0.78
C ILE A 66 4.64 -13.67 -0.27
N PHE A 67 3.36 -13.56 -0.63
CA PHE A 67 2.51 -12.43 -0.26
C PHE A 67 2.37 -12.30 1.26
N LEU A 68 2.21 -13.42 1.99
CA LEU A 68 2.14 -13.42 3.44
C LEU A 68 3.45 -13.00 4.10
N GLN A 69 4.59 -13.44 3.57
CA GLN A 69 5.90 -12.99 4.06
C GLN A 69 6.03 -11.46 3.90
N LEU A 70 5.57 -10.89 2.79
CA LEU A 70 5.63 -9.45 2.53
C LEU A 70 4.72 -8.65 3.47
N VAL A 71 3.48 -9.11 3.69
CA VAL A 71 2.53 -8.47 4.63
C VAL A 71 3.04 -8.53 6.07
N ARG A 72 3.62 -9.66 6.49
CA ARG A 72 4.24 -9.81 7.83
C ARG A 72 5.51 -8.96 7.97
N CYS A 73 6.36 -8.91 6.94
CA CYS A 73 7.55 -8.04 6.91
C CYS A 73 7.15 -6.57 7.09
N HIS A 74 6.15 -6.11 6.34
CA HIS A 74 5.58 -4.78 6.46
C HIS A 74 5.13 -4.46 7.89
N ARG A 75 4.40 -5.38 8.55
CA ARG A 75 3.96 -5.23 9.95
C ARG A 75 5.14 -5.05 10.90
N ILE A 76 6.19 -5.85 10.75
CA ILE A 76 7.35 -5.81 11.65
C ILE A 76 8.13 -4.51 11.48
N ILE A 77 8.32 -4.05 10.24
CA ILE A 77 8.99 -2.78 9.97
C ILE A 77 8.21 -1.62 10.58
N PHE A 78 6.88 -1.63 10.42
CA PHE A 78 6.03 -0.65 11.08
C PHE A 78 6.18 -0.71 12.62
N MET A 79 6.07 -1.89 13.24
CA MET A 79 6.11 -2.01 14.70
C MET A 79 7.50 -1.72 15.31
N LYS A 80 8.59 -2.12 14.64
CA LYS A 80 9.96 -1.98 15.17
C LYS A 80 10.67 -0.70 14.75
N ALA A 81 10.32 -0.13 13.60
CA ALA A 81 10.98 1.05 13.06
C ALA A 81 10.03 2.26 12.89
N ASN A 82 8.72 2.06 13.06
CA ASN A 82 7.68 3.08 12.88
C ASN A 82 7.71 3.70 11.48
N ILE A 83 7.99 2.88 10.46
CA ILE A 83 8.09 3.26 9.05
C ILE A 83 6.86 2.72 8.31
N LEU A 84 6.17 3.61 7.60
CA LEU A 84 5.15 3.27 6.60
C LEU A 84 5.80 3.11 5.24
N HIS A 85 5.28 2.23 4.37
CA HIS A 85 5.85 2.03 3.04
C HIS A 85 5.47 3.16 2.09
N ARG A 86 4.18 3.52 2.04
CA ARG A 86 3.60 4.64 1.28
C ARG A 86 3.56 4.51 -0.24
N ASP A 87 4.30 3.58 -0.82
CA ASP A 87 4.26 3.26 -2.26
C ASP A 87 4.21 1.76 -2.56
N LEU A 88 3.29 1.05 -1.91
CA LEU A 88 3.06 -0.35 -2.25
C LEU A 88 2.51 -0.48 -3.66
N SER A 89 3.18 -1.29 -4.48
CA SER A 89 2.78 -1.60 -5.85
C SER A 89 3.20 -3.02 -6.20
N VAL A 90 2.59 -3.59 -7.24
CA VAL A 90 2.97 -4.93 -7.72
C VAL A 90 4.46 -5.07 -8.06
N ASN A 91 5.11 -3.97 -8.47
CA ASN A 91 6.54 -3.95 -8.81
C ASN A 91 7.46 -3.90 -7.58
N ASN A 92 6.91 -3.54 -6.41
CA ASN A 92 7.65 -3.45 -5.16
C ASN A 92 7.52 -4.73 -4.33
N LEU A 93 6.57 -5.62 -4.67
CA LEU A 93 6.46 -6.95 -4.09
C LEU A 93 7.28 -7.92 -4.93
N LEU A 94 8.51 -8.18 -4.49
CA LEU A 94 9.44 -9.08 -5.17
C LEU A 94 9.65 -10.36 -4.34
N PHE A 95 10.40 -11.29 -4.89
CA PHE A 95 10.93 -12.43 -4.16
C PHE A 95 12.27 -12.90 -4.74
N ILE A 96 13.04 -13.60 -3.93
CA ILE A 96 14.22 -14.36 -4.33
C ILE A 96 13.98 -15.84 -4.02
N ARG A 97 14.74 -16.72 -4.67
CA ARG A 97 14.82 -18.12 -4.27
C ARG A 97 16.19 -18.39 -3.70
N ASP A 98 16.22 -19.11 -2.60
CA ASP A 98 17.48 -19.60 -2.04
C ASP A 98 18.00 -20.82 -2.82
N ASP A 99 19.12 -21.38 -2.34
CA ASP A 99 19.77 -22.54 -2.96
C ASP A 99 18.88 -23.80 -2.92
N ASP A 100 17.95 -23.86 -1.97
CA ASP A 100 16.95 -24.93 -1.84
C ASP A 100 15.71 -24.66 -2.71
N ASN A 101 15.73 -23.59 -3.51
CA ASN A 101 14.67 -23.17 -4.43
C ASN A 101 13.39 -22.67 -3.72
N GLU A 102 13.48 -22.42 -2.43
CA GLU A 102 12.39 -21.93 -1.59
C GLU A 102 12.23 -20.41 -1.75
N PRO A 103 10.98 -19.92 -1.89
CA PRO A 103 10.73 -18.51 -2.13
C PRO A 103 10.84 -17.68 -0.82
N SER A 104 11.59 -16.59 -0.90
CA SER A 104 11.69 -15.56 0.14
C SER A 104 11.24 -14.22 -0.43
N GLY A 105 10.12 -13.69 0.06
CA GLY A 105 9.58 -12.39 -0.33
C GLY A 105 10.57 -11.27 -0.05
N LEU A 106 10.58 -10.24 -0.87
CA LEU A 106 11.43 -9.06 -0.75
C LEU A 106 10.58 -7.81 -1.00
N LEU A 107 10.36 -7.01 0.03
CA LEU A 107 9.59 -5.76 -0.10
C LEU A 107 10.56 -4.63 -0.46
N ASN A 108 10.49 -4.19 -1.71
CA ASN A 108 11.40 -3.20 -2.30
C ASN A 108 10.86 -1.77 -2.19
N ASP A 109 11.73 -0.79 -2.40
CA ASP A 109 11.41 0.64 -2.51
C ASP A 109 10.83 1.28 -1.25
N TRP A 110 11.68 1.36 -0.23
CA TRP A 110 11.40 2.09 1.02
C TRP A 110 11.76 3.57 0.94
N ASP A 111 12.09 4.10 -0.24
CA ASP A 111 12.63 5.45 -0.40
C ASP A 111 11.59 6.53 -0.09
N LEU A 112 10.31 6.22 -0.30
CA LEU A 112 9.17 7.05 0.12
C LEU A 112 8.72 6.78 1.57
N GLY A 113 9.36 5.81 2.22
CA GLY A 113 9.06 5.41 3.58
C GLY A 113 9.29 6.54 4.56
N LYS A 114 8.32 6.76 5.45
CA LYS A 114 8.38 7.86 6.43
C LYS A 114 8.26 7.33 7.84
N ARG A 115 9.16 7.76 8.72
CA ARG A 115 8.99 7.57 10.17
C ARG A 115 7.80 8.40 10.64
N CYS A 116 6.83 7.80 11.31
CA CYS A 116 5.78 8.55 11.99
C CYS A 116 6.43 9.34 13.14
N LYS A 117 6.57 10.67 13.01
CA LYS A 117 7.04 11.51 14.13
C LYS A 117 5.99 11.43 15.25
N ILE A 118 6.44 11.19 16.48
CA ILE A 118 5.60 11.18 17.68
C ILE A 118 5.17 12.61 18.08
N ASP A 119 5.91 13.63 17.62
CA ASP A 119 5.60 15.04 17.89
C ASP A 119 4.89 15.72 16.73
N GLN A 120 3.75 16.31 17.07
CA GLN A 120 2.77 17.03 16.25
C GLN A 120 3.31 18.37 15.70
N THR A 121 4.48 18.39 15.05
CA THR A 121 4.78 19.51 14.16
C THR A 121 4.03 19.26 12.85
N THR A 122 2.92 19.97 12.69
CA THR A 122 2.16 20.11 11.45
C THR A 122 3.04 20.68 10.35
N GLU A 123 3.91 19.85 9.77
CA GLU A 123 4.33 20.06 8.41
C GLU A 123 3.08 19.80 7.57
N THR A 124 2.56 20.86 6.95
CA THR A 124 1.51 20.76 5.95
C THR A 124 1.86 19.62 4.99
N PRO A 125 0.91 18.73 4.64
CA PRO A 125 1.12 17.84 3.52
C PRO A 125 1.30 18.76 2.31
N SER A 126 2.54 19.06 1.94
CA SER A 126 2.74 19.87 0.75
C SER A 126 2.14 19.04 -0.38
N ALA A 127 1.16 19.59 -1.09
CA ALA A 127 0.52 18.99 -2.26
C ALA A 127 1.50 18.50 -3.34
N ARG A 128 2.80 18.81 -3.19
CA ARG A 128 3.95 18.32 -3.96
C ARG A 128 4.38 16.87 -3.69
N HIS A 129 3.88 16.20 -2.65
CA HIS A 129 4.26 14.81 -2.29
C HIS A 129 3.14 13.78 -2.53
N ARG A 130 2.33 13.98 -3.58
CA ARG A 130 1.46 12.95 -4.15
C ARG A 130 2.30 11.89 -4.89
N THR A 131 3.21 11.26 -4.17
CA THR A 131 4.11 10.20 -4.65
C THR A 131 3.47 8.86 -4.32
N GLY A 132 3.15 8.07 -5.34
CA GLY A 132 2.68 6.71 -5.18
C GLY A 132 2.03 6.17 -6.45
N THR A 133 1.96 4.85 -6.55
CA THR A 133 1.37 4.18 -7.71
C THR A 133 -0.16 4.22 -7.61
N ALA A 134 -0.80 5.25 -8.20
CA ALA A 134 -2.23 5.56 -8.07
C ALA A 134 -3.20 4.35 -8.18
N PRO A 135 -2.98 3.35 -9.07
CA PRO A 135 -3.82 2.15 -9.13
C PRO A 135 -3.86 1.34 -7.81
N PHE A 136 -2.78 1.36 -7.02
CA PHE A 136 -2.67 0.63 -5.75
C PHE A 136 -2.88 1.53 -4.52
N MET A 137 -3.00 2.84 -4.71
CA MET A 137 -3.19 3.80 -3.63
C MET A 137 -4.58 3.67 -2.98
N ALA A 138 -4.65 3.79 -1.65
CA ALA A 138 -5.90 3.82 -0.90
C ALA A 138 -6.84 4.95 -1.36
N LEU A 139 -8.16 4.74 -1.26
CA LEU A 139 -9.18 5.69 -1.73
C LEU A 139 -9.02 7.10 -1.16
N ASP A 140 -8.76 7.20 0.14
CA ASP A 140 -8.62 8.50 0.82
C ASP A 140 -7.45 9.31 0.25
N LEU A 141 -6.39 8.62 -0.17
CA LEU A 141 -5.17 9.24 -0.67
C LEU A 141 -5.30 9.69 -2.13
N LEU A 142 -6.36 9.28 -2.83
CA LEU A 142 -6.68 9.71 -4.20
C LEU A 142 -7.47 11.04 -4.24
N LEU A 143 -7.90 11.58 -3.10
CA LEU A 143 -8.59 12.86 -3.00
C LEU A 143 -7.66 14.04 -3.28
N ASP A 144 -8.23 15.20 -3.62
CA ASP A 144 -7.45 16.42 -3.92
C ASP A 144 -6.68 16.95 -2.71
N ASP A 145 -7.24 16.78 -1.50
CA ASP A 145 -6.61 17.08 -0.21
C ASP A 145 -6.53 15.78 0.62
N PRO A 146 -5.57 14.90 0.33
CA PRO A 146 -5.50 13.59 0.96
C PRO A 146 -5.07 13.72 2.43
N PRO A 147 -5.61 12.86 3.33
CA PRO A 147 -5.17 12.84 4.71
C PRO A 147 -3.72 12.34 4.84
N GLN A 148 -3.18 12.41 6.05
CA GLN A 148 -1.90 11.76 6.34
C GLN A 148 -1.97 10.26 5.98
N HIS A 149 -0.90 9.76 5.36
CA HIS A 149 -0.76 8.33 5.11
C HIS A 149 -0.64 7.56 6.44
N LEU A 150 -1.49 6.54 6.65
CA LEU A 150 -1.55 5.70 7.85
C LEU A 150 -1.34 4.24 7.47
N TYR A 151 -1.00 3.38 8.44
CA TYR A 151 -0.75 1.95 8.21
C TYR A 151 -1.92 1.24 7.50
N ARG A 152 -3.15 1.63 7.80
CA ARG A 152 -4.36 1.10 7.14
C ARG A 152 -4.41 1.35 5.64
N HIS A 153 -3.78 2.42 5.13
CA HIS A 153 -3.73 2.70 3.70
C HIS A 153 -2.81 1.71 2.99
N ASP A 154 -1.65 1.39 3.58
CA ASP A 154 -0.77 0.33 3.08
C ASP A 154 -1.51 -1.04 3.08
N LEU A 155 -2.34 -1.34 4.09
CA LEU A 155 -3.18 -2.55 4.07
C LEU A 155 -4.21 -2.55 2.93
N GLU A 156 -4.85 -1.41 2.65
CA GLU A 156 -5.77 -1.27 1.51
C GLU A 156 -5.04 -1.46 0.18
N SER A 157 -3.80 -0.96 0.06
CA SER A 157 -2.94 -1.20 -1.10
C SER A 157 -2.66 -2.67 -1.36
N PHE A 158 -2.41 -3.48 -0.31
CA PHE A 158 -2.26 -4.93 -0.46
C PHE A 158 -3.51 -5.58 -1.08
N ILE A 159 -4.72 -5.13 -0.73
CA ILE A 159 -5.97 -5.65 -1.30
C ILE A 159 -6.06 -5.31 -2.79
N TYR A 160 -5.73 -4.07 -3.17
CA TYR A 160 -5.71 -3.67 -4.57
C TYR A 160 -4.64 -4.40 -5.39
N ILE A 161 -3.50 -4.72 -4.80
CA ILE A 161 -2.48 -5.55 -5.45
C ILE A 161 -3.00 -6.97 -5.66
N LEU A 162 -3.67 -7.60 -4.69
CA LEU A 162 -4.26 -8.93 -4.86
C LEU A 162 -5.28 -8.96 -6.00
N ILE A 163 -6.17 -7.96 -6.06
CA ILE A 163 -7.16 -7.83 -7.15
C ILE A 163 -6.43 -7.72 -8.49
N PHE A 164 -5.42 -6.85 -8.59
CA PHE A 164 -4.68 -6.65 -9.82
C PHE A 164 -3.96 -7.92 -10.27
N CYS A 165 -3.24 -8.61 -9.36
CA CYS A 165 -2.57 -9.86 -9.65
C CYS A 165 -3.56 -10.92 -10.15
N ALA A 166 -4.70 -11.07 -9.49
CA ALA A 166 -5.71 -12.05 -9.87
C ALA A 166 -6.32 -11.80 -11.26
N MET A 167 -6.37 -10.55 -11.71
CA MET A 167 -6.89 -10.18 -13.02
C MET A 167 -5.84 -10.26 -14.14
N HIS A 168 -4.56 -10.12 -13.80
CA HIS A 168 -3.47 -9.88 -14.76
C HIS A 168 -2.49 -11.06 -14.91
N MET A 169 -2.23 -11.84 -13.86
CA MET A 169 -1.14 -12.83 -13.83
C MET A 169 -1.60 -14.27 -14.10
N ASN A 170 -0.74 -15.06 -14.75
CA ASN A 170 -1.02 -16.48 -15.04
C ASN A 170 -0.34 -17.48 -14.10
N LEU A 171 0.57 -17.03 -13.23
CA LEU A 171 1.41 -17.90 -12.36
C LEU A 171 2.29 -18.90 -13.13
N ASP A 172 2.69 -18.54 -14.34
CA ASP A 172 3.65 -19.28 -15.19
C ASP A 172 4.77 -18.36 -15.71
N GLY A 173 4.91 -17.18 -15.10
CA GLY A 173 5.84 -16.16 -15.56
C GLY A 173 5.32 -15.29 -16.70
N THR A 174 4.07 -15.48 -17.14
CA THR A 174 3.39 -14.66 -18.15
C THR A 174 2.24 -13.85 -17.53
N GLU A 175 1.85 -12.82 -18.26
CA GLU A 175 0.76 -11.92 -17.91
C GLU A 175 -0.24 -11.87 -19.08
N ARG A 176 -1.51 -11.63 -18.75
CA ARG A 176 -2.52 -11.30 -19.76
C ARG A 176 -2.33 -9.85 -20.17
N GLU A 177 -2.82 -9.49 -21.35
CA GLU A 177 -3.17 -8.10 -21.60
C GLU A 177 -4.15 -7.60 -20.53
N ARG A 178 -3.95 -6.35 -20.13
CA ARG A 178 -4.76 -5.69 -19.10
C ARG A 178 -6.24 -5.80 -19.45
N HIS A 179 -7.03 -6.32 -18.51
CA HIS A 179 -8.47 -6.46 -18.72
C HIS A 179 -9.12 -5.07 -18.92
N PRO A 180 -10.07 -4.90 -19.87
CA PRO A 180 -10.70 -3.60 -20.10
C PRO A 180 -11.34 -2.98 -18.85
N SER A 181 -11.87 -3.81 -17.96
CA SER A 181 -12.44 -3.38 -16.66
C SER A 181 -11.41 -2.68 -15.76
N LEU A 182 -10.10 -2.88 -15.99
CA LEU A 182 -9.02 -2.22 -15.26
C LEU A 182 -8.58 -0.89 -15.90
N TYR A 183 -9.01 -0.53 -17.12
CA TYR A 183 -8.58 0.73 -17.75
C TYR A 183 -8.95 1.94 -16.89
N GLY A 184 -10.20 2.03 -16.44
CA GLY A 184 -10.61 3.13 -15.54
C GLY A 184 -9.94 3.10 -14.16
N TRP A 185 -9.39 1.96 -13.76
CA TRP A 185 -8.67 1.79 -12.50
C TRP A 185 -7.18 2.17 -12.61
N THR A 186 -6.61 2.09 -13.82
CA THR A 186 -5.17 2.20 -14.03
C THR A 186 -4.74 3.41 -14.84
N ASP A 187 -5.64 3.94 -15.68
CA ASP A 187 -5.41 5.08 -16.54
C ASP A 187 -6.23 6.29 -16.09
N GLY A 188 -5.85 7.47 -16.60
CA GLY A 188 -6.58 8.71 -16.37
C GLY A 188 -6.06 9.52 -15.18
N SER A 189 -6.87 10.46 -14.74
CA SER A 189 -6.55 11.30 -13.58
C SER A 189 -6.78 10.54 -12.27
N TRP A 190 -6.24 11.07 -11.18
CA TRP A 190 -6.44 10.52 -9.83
C TRP A 190 -7.93 10.44 -9.46
N LYS A 191 -8.70 11.42 -9.92
CA LYS A 191 -10.15 11.46 -9.75
C LYS A 191 -10.84 10.35 -10.53
N ASP A 192 -10.39 10.04 -11.74
CA ASP A 192 -10.95 8.95 -12.55
C ASP A 192 -10.73 7.60 -11.86
N ILE A 193 -9.50 7.37 -11.37
CA ILE A 193 -9.15 6.17 -10.60
C ILE A 193 -9.99 6.07 -9.33
N TYR A 194 -10.09 7.15 -8.56
CA TYR A 194 -10.94 7.20 -7.35
C TYR A 194 -12.39 6.81 -7.65
N LEU A 195 -12.98 7.39 -8.72
CA LEU A 195 -14.36 7.11 -9.12
C LEU A 195 -14.54 5.67 -9.58
N ALA A 196 -13.61 5.13 -10.35
CA ALA A 196 -13.64 3.73 -10.80
C ALA A 196 -13.60 2.77 -9.61
N LYS A 197 -12.70 3.01 -8.64
CA LYS A 197 -12.65 2.24 -7.39
C LYS A 197 -13.96 2.34 -6.62
N ARG A 198 -14.46 3.55 -6.40
CA ARG A 198 -15.71 3.81 -5.66
C ARG A 198 -16.92 3.12 -6.26
N GLU A 199 -16.98 3.08 -7.58
CA GLU A 199 -18.05 2.46 -8.34
C GLU A 199 -17.97 0.92 -8.34
N LEU A 200 -16.77 0.34 -8.34
CA LEU A 200 -16.62 -1.11 -8.21
C LEU A 200 -17.23 -1.64 -6.90
N PHE A 201 -17.03 -0.90 -5.80
CA PHE A 201 -17.56 -1.26 -4.48
C PHE A 201 -18.97 -0.70 -4.20
N SER A 202 -19.63 -0.01 -5.15
CA SER A 202 -20.95 0.60 -4.91
C SER A 202 -22.10 -0.42 -4.88
N ASP A 203 -21.96 -1.53 -5.60
CA ASP A 203 -22.89 -2.66 -5.60
C ASP A 203 -22.12 -3.98 -5.71
N VAL A 204 -21.97 -4.68 -4.59
CA VAL A 204 -21.24 -5.94 -4.50
C VAL A 204 -21.75 -6.96 -5.52
N LYS A 205 -23.06 -7.13 -5.66
CA LYS A 205 -23.65 -8.19 -6.50
C LYS A 205 -23.61 -7.86 -7.98
N ARG A 206 -23.72 -6.57 -8.34
CA ARG A 206 -23.83 -6.15 -9.75
C ARG A 206 -22.51 -5.65 -10.34
N LYS A 207 -21.53 -5.31 -9.51
CA LYS A 207 -20.26 -4.70 -9.95
C LYS A 207 -19.07 -5.55 -9.54
N LEU A 208 -18.88 -5.76 -8.24
CA LEU A 208 -17.71 -6.46 -7.73
C LEU A 208 -17.71 -7.95 -8.10
N ASP A 209 -18.83 -8.64 -7.89
CA ASP A 209 -18.94 -10.09 -8.14
C ASP A 209 -18.67 -10.45 -9.61
N PRO A 210 -19.33 -9.83 -10.61
CA PRO A 210 -19.00 -10.09 -12.02
C PRO A 210 -17.59 -9.69 -12.41
N PHE A 211 -17.02 -8.67 -11.77
CA PHE A 211 -15.65 -8.24 -12.02
C PHE A 211 -14.63 -9.28 -11.52
N LEU A 212 -14.86 -9.89 -10.36
CA LEU A 212 -13.99 -10.94 -9.83
C LEU A 212 -14.17 -12.27 -10.55
N ASP A 213 -15.33 -12.54 -11.14
CA ASP A 213 -15.56 -13.71 -12.02
C ASP A 213 -14.63 -13.69 -13.26
N GLU A 214 -14.17 -12.51 -13.69
CA GLU A 214 -13.22 -12.36 -14.80
C GLU A 214 -11.76 -12.68 -14.43
N ALA A 215 -11.49 -13.00 -13.15
CA ALA A 215 -10.16 -13.33 -12.66
C ALA A 215 -9.57 -14.58 -13.34
N ARG A 216 -8.24 -14.62 -13.39
CA ARG A 216 -7.48 -15.69 -14.05
C ARG A 216 -7.79 -17.04 -13.37
N PRO A 217 -7.93 -18.14 -14.15
CA PRO A 217 -8.28 -19.46 -13.59
C PRO A 217 -7.36 -19.90 -12.45
N ALA A 218 -6.06 -19.61 -12.54
CA ALA A 218 -5.08 -19.94 -11.51
C ALA A 218 -5.33 -19.22 -10.16
N PHE A 219 -6.05 -18.10 -10.18
CA PHE A 219 -6.38 -17.29 -9.00
C PHE A 219 -7.80 -17.53 -8.47
N GLN A 220 -8.64 -18.33 -9.14
CA GLN A 220 -10.02 -18.57 -8.69
C GLN A 220 -10.14 -19.06 -7.23
N PRO A 221 -9.26 -19.97 -6.73
CA PRO A 221 -9.28 -20.32 -5.30
C PRO A 221 -8.93 -19.14 -4.39
N LEU A 222 -8.03 -18.24 -4.82
CA LEU A 222 -7.67 -17.03 -4.06
C LEU A 222 -8.83 -16.05 -3.94
N ILE A 223 -9.73 -16.02 -4.93
CA ILE A 223 -10.89 -15.15 -4.93
C ILE A 223 -11.77 -15.46 -3.73
N SER A 224 -12.15 -16.72 -3.55
CA SER A 224 -13.03 -17.12 -2.45
C SER A 224 -12.33 -17.12 -1.09
N GLU A 225 -11.04 -17.50 -1.05
CA GLU A 225 -10.30 -17.61 0.20
C GLU A 225 -9.89 -16.24 0.76
N TRP A 226 -9.38 -15.34 -0.08
CA TRP A 226 -8.73 -14.10 0.38
C TRP A 226 -9.37 -12.84 -0.18
N ILE A 227 -9.50 -12.73 -1.51
CA ILE A 227 -9.86 -11.45 -2.15
C ILE A 227 -11.30 -11.06 -1.82
N TRP A 228 -12.25 -11.98 -1.92
CA TRP A 228 -13.65 -11.70 -1.61
C TRP A 228 -13.85 -11.29 -0.13
N PRO A 229 -13.36 -12.04 0.87
CA PRO A 229 -13.42 -11.60 2.26
C PRO A 229 -12.79 -10.22 2.51
N LEU A 230 -11.63 -9.93 1.91
CA LEU A 230 -10.96 -8.63 2.03
C LEU A 230 -11.73 -7.51 1.35
N CYS A 231 -12.35 -7.76 0.19
CA CYS A 231 -13.23 -6.80 -0.46
C CYS A 231 -14.47 -6.49 0.38
N MET A 232 -15.03 -7.50 1.07
CA MET A 232 -16.15 -7.29 2.00
C MET A 232 -15.72 -6.45 3.21
N LEU A 233 -14.51 -6.68 3.73
CA LEU A 233 -13.92 -5.86 4.78
C LEU A 233 -13.79 -4.38 4.33
N LEU A 234 -13.26 -4.12 3.14
CA LEU A 234 -13.17 -2.76 2.60
C LEU A 234 -14.54 -2.12 2.42
N ASN A 235 -15.53 -2.87 1.93
CA ASN A 235 -16.88 -2.36 1.77
C ASN A 235 -17.52 -1.97 3.12
N GLU A 236 -17.28 -2.76 4.17
CA GLU A 236 -17.71 -2.45 5.54
C GLU A 236 -17.03 -1.18 6.07
N VAL A 237 -15.71 -1.07 5.89
CA VAL A 237 -14.94 0.12 6.28
C VAL A 237 -15.51 1.38 5.62
N GLN A 238 -15.77 1.34 4.31
CA GLN A 238 -16.34 2.46 3.57
C GLN A 238 -17.76 2.81 4.03
N ALA A 239 -18.60 1.81 4.33
CA ALA A 239 -19.97 2.04 4.81
C ALA A 239 -19.99 2.72 6.18
N VAL A 240 -19.12 2.30 7.10
CA VAL A 240 -19.00 2.89 8.44
C VAL A 240 -18.51 4.34 8.36
N GLU A 241 -17.56 4.62 7.47
CA GLU A 241 -17.10 5.98 7.22
C GLU A 241 -18.23 6.91 6.72
N ILE A 242 -18.99 6.47 5.72
CA ILE A 242 -20.11 7.26 5.17
C ILE A 242 -21.14 7.55 6.26
N ASN A 243 -21.49 6.55 7.07
CA ASN A 243 -22.44 6.71 8.17
C ASN A 243 -21.90 7.66 9.26
N ARG A 244 -20.61 7.60 9.57
CA ARG A 244 -19.97 8.51 10.52
C ARG A 244 -19.98 9.95 10.01
N GLY A 245 -19.65 10.18 8.74
CA GLY A 245 -19.70 11.50 8.11
C GLY A 245 -21.12 12.09 8.11
N ARG A 246 -22.14 11.28 7.78
CA ARG A 246 -23.56 11.70 7.88
C ARG A 246 -23.96 12.09 9.30
N ASN A 247 -23.54 11.31 10.29
CA ASN A 247 -23.84 11.59 11.70
C ASN A 247 -23.14 12.86 12.20
N GLN A 248 -21.89 13.10 11.81
CA GLN A 248 -21.15 14.31 12.17
C GLN A 248 -21.76 15.56 11.53
N TYR A 249 -22.18 15.48 10.27
CA TYR A 249 -22.95 16.54 9.61
C TYR A 249 -24.29 16.81 10.30
N SER A 250 -25.04 15.76 10.66
CA SER A 250 -26.32 15.88 11.37
C SER A 250 -26.18 16.49 12.77
N ARG A 251 -25.09 16.21 13.48
CA ARG A 251 -24.77 16.84 14.79
C ARG A 251 -24.39 18.31 14.62
N SER A 252 -23.61 18.63 13.57
CA SER A 252 -23.19 19.99 13.26
C SER A 252 -24.35 20.89 12.84
N SER A 253 -25.38 20.34 12.18
CA SER A 253 -26.57 21.11 11.78
C SER A 253 -27.58 21.32 12.91
N LYS A 254 -27.51 20.55 14.01
CA LYS A 254 -28.53 20.62 15.07
C LYS A 254 -28.24 21.63 16.18
N TRP A 255 -26.99 21.98 16.50
CA TRP A 255 -26.68 23.03 17.49
C TRP A 255 -25.28 23.61 17.22
N ALA A 256 -25.21 24.80 16.63
CA ALA A 256 -23.97 25.59 16.58
C ALA A 256 -23.74 26.27 17.94
N THR A 257 -23.45 25.48 18.97
CA THR A 257 -22.87 25.98 20.22
C THR A 257 -21.41 25.57 20.23
N ALA A 258 -20.54 26.57 20.22
CA ALA A 258 -19.09 26.40 20.29
C ALA A 258 -18.69 25.63 21.56
N SER A 259 -17.55 24.93 21.45
CA SER A 259 -16.78 24.31 22.52
C SER A 259 -17.19 22.91 22.96
N GLU A 260 -16.67 21.90 22.25
CA GLU A 260 -16.17 20.67 22.89
C GLU A 260 -15.09 19.98 22.04
N ASN A 261 -14.17 20.76 21.47
CA ASN A 261 -12.98 20.22 20.79
C ASN A 261 -11.89 19.90 21.83
N THR A 262 -12.21 18.98 22.75
CA THR A 262 -11.33 18.58 23.86
C THR A 262 -10.23 17.65 23.37
N ALA A 263 -9.09 17.62 24.07
CA ALA A 263 -7.98 16.71 23.74
C ALA A 263 -8.41 15.22 23.74
N ALA A 264 -9.40 14.86 24.55
CA ALA A 264 -9.98 13.50 24.57
C ALA A 264 -10.80 13.20 23.30
N SER A 265 -11.57 14.17 22.79
CA SER A 265 -12.28 14.05 21.52
C SER A 265 -11.33 13.88 20.34
N ARG A 266 -10.24 14.67 20.31
CA ARG A 266 -9.19 14.56 19.28
C ARG A 266 -8.48 13.21 19.32
N LYS A 267 -8.04 12.76 20.51
CA LYS A 267 -7.44 11.42 20.67
C LYS A 267 -8.38 10.29 20.22
N GLY A 268 -9.68 10.39 20.51
CA GLY A 268 -10.67 9.41 20.06
C GLY A 268 -10.90 9.42 18.55
N GLU A 269 -10.81 10.60 17.91
CA GLU A 269 -10.90 10.76 16.46
C GLU A 269 -9.63 10.26 15.76
N ASP A 270 -8.44 10.56 16.29
CA ASP A 270 -7.15 10.07 15.81
C ASP A 270 -7.09 8.53 15.86
N ALA A 271 -7.46 7.92 17.00
CA ALA A 271 -7.49 6.47 17.16
C ALA A 271 -8.51 5.79 16.22
N TRP A 272 -9.67 6.43 15.99
CA TRP A 272 -10.63 5.93 15.02
C TRP A 272 -10.08 6.06 13.59
N ASN A 273 -9.48 7.19 13.22
CA ASN A 273 -8.91 7.41 11.89
C ASN A 273 -7.75 6.46 11.59
N GLU A 274 -6.94 6.11 12.58
CA GLU A 274 -5.80 5.21 12.45
C GLU A 274 -6.21 3.82 11.96
N THR A 275 -7.37 3.32 12.42
CA THR A 275 -7.80 1.93 12.21
C THR A 275 -9.22 1.79 11.64
N ARG A 276 -9.86 2.90 11.28
CA ARG A 276 -11.30 2.98 10.96
C ARG A 276 -12.18 2.36 12.04
N GLY A 277 -11.85 2.65 13.31
CA GLY A 277 -12.54 2.10 14.48
C GLY A 277 -12.24 0.62 14.74
N GLY A 278 -11.01 0.19 14.45
CA GLY A 278 -10.55 -1.19 14.64
C GLY A 278 -10.85 -2.14 13.48
N LEU A 279 -11.56 -1.67 12.44
CA LEU A 279 -11.93 -2.50 11.28
C LEU A 279 -10.74 -2.75 10.34
N MET A 280 -9.89 -1.74 10.12
CA MET A 280 -8.75 -1.85 9.21
C MET A 280 -7.44 -1.95 10.01
N THR A 281 -7.21 -3.13 10.59
CA THR A 281 -6.01 -3.48 11.36
C THR A 281 -5.29 -4.67 10.74
N PHE A 282 -4.01 -4.87 11.08
CA PHE A 282 -3.26 -6.05 10.62
C PHE A 282 -3.93 -7.35 11.10
N GLU A 283 -4.38 -7.36 12.35
CA GLU A 283 -5.01 -8.51 12.98
C GLU A 283 -6.32 -8.87 12.26
N LYS A 284 -7.15 -7.86 11.95
CA LYS A 284 -8.38 -8.07 11.18
C LYS A 284 -8.08 -8.53 9.76
N PHE A 285 -7.09 -7.92 9.10
CA PHE A 285 -6.65 -8.32 7.76
C PHE A 285 -6.25 -9.80 7.71
N MET A 286 -5.37 -10.24 8.62
CA MET A 286 -4.87 -11.62 8.67
C MET A 286 -5.98 -12.62 9.01
N THR A 287 -6.79 -12.32 10.03
CA THR A 287 -7.91 -13.19 10.39
C THR A 287 -8.98 -13.29 9.30
N THR A 288 -9.22 -12.21 8.53
CA THR A 288 -10.14 -12.21 7.39
C THR A 288 -9.73 -13.18 6.29
N ILE A 289 -8.44 -13.42 6.09
CA ILE A 289 -7.91 -14.38 5.11
C ILE A 289 -7.62 -15.76 5.70
N GLY A 290 -8.05 -16.01 6.94
CA GLY A 290 -7.86 -17.30 7.63
C GLY A 290 -6.44 -17.53 8.17
N GLU A 291 -5.61 -16.49 8.24
CA GLU A 291 -4.22 -16.58 8.68
C GLU A 291 -4.03 -16.12 10.13
N ASP A 292 -3.03 -16.70 10.80
CA ASP A 292 -2.67 -16.30 12.16
C ASP A 292 -2.08 -14.88 12.17
N PRO A 293 -2.68 -13.93 12.93
CA PRO A 293 -2.15 -12.58 13.08
C PRO A 293 -0.93 -12.53 14.01
N VAL A 294 -0.61 -13.60 14.73
CA VAL A 294 0.56 -13.62 15.61
C VAL A 294 1.84 -13.64 14.77
N VAL A 295 2.69 -12.64 15.01
CA VAL A 295 4.06 -12.61 14.52
C VAL A 295 4.96 -12.92 15.72
N PRO A 296 5.55 -14.13 15.81
CA PRO A 296 6.28 -14.59 17.00
C PRO A 296 7.33 -13.59 17.53
N GLU A 297 8.04 -12.90 16.63
CA GLU A 297 9.09 -11.93 16.98
C GLU A 297 8.55 -10.60 17.53
N LEU A 298 7.26 -10.33 17.37
CA LEU A 298 6.57 -9.23 18.04
C LEU A 298 5.94 -9.70 19.36
N ALA A 299 5.50 -10.95 19.43
CA ALA A 299 4.93 -11.54 20.64
C ALA A 299 5.96 -11.73 21.76
N ALA A 300 7.24 -11.96 21.43
CA ALA A 300 8.31 -12.15 22.42
C ALA A 300 8.73 -10.87 23.19
N ASN A 301 8.14 -9.70 22.87
CA ASN A 301 8.46 -8.41 23.50
C ASN A 301 7.24 -7.76 24.20
N LEU A 302 6.16 -8.52 24.42
CA LEU A 302 4.98 -8.15 25.23
C LEU A 302 4.97 -8.98 26.52
#